data_AF-A0A1F3MEA5-F1
#
_entry.id   AF-A0A1F3MEA5-F1
#
_cell.length_a   1.000
_cell.length_b   1.000
_cell.length_c   1.000
_cell.angle_alpha   90.00
_cell.angle_beta   90.00
_cell.angle_gamma   90.00
#
_symmetry.space_group_name_H-M   'P 1'
#
loop_
_entity.id
_entity.type
_entity.pdbx_description
1 polymer ?
#
loop_
_entity_poly.entity_id
_entity_poly.type
_entity_poly.pdbx_seq_one_letter_code
_entity_poly.pdbx_strand_id
1 'polypeptide(L)'
;MKILFTFIVIFHITGSIYSQGVGISSDGSTPDPSSILDVSSTSKGILPPRMLEIERIAITDPAVGLLVYQMNNTPGYYYYDGTNWLMISSSTNSSVHYIGEVFGGGIVFYVYDGGHHGLIAALVDQSSGIQWDNATFSITNAVRWGINSGKYNTERIISNEGVGNYAASVCANFIDGGFGFGDWYLPSFSELQKLYLQKTLVGCSASLYWSSLEDDANNAWYFNFDNQTSGATNKSSPLAVRAIRSF
;
A
#
# COMPACT_ATOMS: atom_id res chain seq x y z
N MET A 1 68.91 -21.91 -64.83
CA MET A 1 68.35 -21.51 -63.52
C MET A 1 66.89 -21.93 -63.46
N LYS A 2 66.48 -22.68 -62.44
CA LYS A 2 65.12 -23.24 -62.28
C LYS A 2 64.16 -22.12 -61.86
N ILE A 3 63.05 -21.93 -62.57
CA ILE A 3 61.97 -21.00 -62.19
C ILE A 3 60.98 -21.78 -61.33
N LEU A 4 60.82 -21.36 -60.06
CA LEU A 4 59.89 -21.95 -59.11
C LEU A 4 58.56 -21.17 -59.19
N PHE A 5 57.48 -21.82 -59.59
CA PHE A 5 56.13 -21.24 -59.55
C PHE A 5 55.55 -21.43 -58.15
N THR A 6 55.45 -20.36 -57.37
CA THR A 6 54.76 -20.37 -56.07
C THR A 6 53.26 -20.17 -56.30
N PHE A 7 52.46 -21.20 -56.03
CA PHE A 7 50.99 -21.10 -55.99
C PHE A 7 50.57 -20.43 -54.67
N ILE A 8 50.01 -19.21 -54.74
CA ILE A 8 49.33 -18.58 -53.61
C ILE A 8 47.91 -19.15 -53.53
N VAL A 9 47.61 -19.90 -52.47
CA VAL A 9 46.25 -20.32 -52.14
C VAL A 9 45.57 -19.17 -51.40
N ILE A 10 44.61 -18.50 -52.04
CA ILE A 10 43.76 -17.51 -51.38
C ILE A 10 42.63 -18.28 -50.67
N PHE A 11 42.75 -18.42 -49.35
CA PHE A 11 41.69 -18.98 -48.52
C PHE A 11 40.61 -17.90 -48.30
N HIS A 12 39.50 -17.96 -49.04
CA HIS A 12 38.34 -17.09 -48.81
C HIS A 12 37.62 -17.54 -47.53
N ILE A 13 37.85 -16.84 -46.43
CA ILE A 13 37.09 -17.02 -45.18
C ILE A 13 35.74 -16.31 -45.37
N THR A 14 34.69 -17.06 -45.68
CA THR A 14 33.30 -16.57 -45.65
C THR A 14 32.78 -16.69 -44.21
N GLY A 15 33.12 -15.73 -43.36
CA GLY A 15 32.46 -15.56 -42.06
C GLY A 15 31.23 -14.68 -42.22
N SER A 16 30.06 -15.15 -41.78
CA SER A 16 28.87 -14.30 -41.66
C SER A 16 29.15 -13.20 -40.63
N ILE A 17 29.15 -11.94 -41.07
CA ILE A 17 29.17 -10.78 -40.18
C ILE A 17 27.72 -10.47 -39.80
N TYR A 18 27.34 -10.78 -38.57
CA TYR A 18 26.04 -10.36 -38.04
C TYR A 18 26.12 -8.88 -37.65
N SER A 19 25.11 -8.10 -38.04
CA SER A 19 24.90 -6.78 -37.43
C SER A 19 24.64 -7.01 -35.94
N GLN A 20 25.50 -6.47 -35.08
CA GLN A 20 25.23 -6.37 -33.65
C GLN A 20 24.28 -5.19 -33.41
N GLY A 21 23.55 -5.19 -32.28
CA GLY A 21 22.77 -4.03 -31.84
C GLY A 21 23.65 -2.78 -31.70
N VAL A 22 23.04 -1.60 -31.72
CA VAL A 22 23.75 -0.34 -31.48
C VAL A 22 23.93 -0.17 -29.96
N GLY A 23 25.17 -0.25 -29.48
CA GLY A 23 25.52 0.07 -28.10
C GLY A 23 25.97 1.52 -27.96
N ILE A 24 25.40 2.25 -27.00
CA ILE A 24 25.86 3.58 -26.56
C ILE A 24 26.23 3.48 -25.08
N SER A 25 27.52 3.33 -24.80
CA SER A 25 28.03 3.21 -23.43
C SER A 25 29.27 4.07 -23.19
N SER A 26 29.50 4.44 -21.93
CA SER A 26 30.69 5.20 -21.52
C SER A 26 31.89 4.32 -21.16
N ASP A 27 31.68 3.00 -21.05
CA ASP A 27 32.67 2.02 -20.59
C ASP A 27 33.08 0.99 -21.66
N GLY A 28 32.48 1.07 -22.86
CA GLY A 28 32.76 0.13 -23.95
C GLY A 28 32.14 -1.25 -23.76
N SER A 29 31.16 -1.38 -22.86
CA SER A 29 30.35 -2.60 -22.71
C SER A 29 29.71 -3.01 -24.04
N THR A 30 29.69 -4.32 -24.30
CA THR A 30 29.00 -4.89 -25.46
C THR A 30 27.48 -4.80 -25.25
N PRO A 31 26.70 -4.27 -26.22
CA PRO A 31 25.24 -4.23 -26.11
C PRO A 31 24.65 -5.64 -25.92
N ASP A 32 23.56 -5.73 -25.17
CA ASP A 32 22.85 -6.99 -24.92
C ASP A 32 22.39 -7.64 -26.24
N PRO A 33 22.59 -8.96 -26.43
CA PRO A 33 22.21 -9.66 -27.67
C PRO A 33 20.72 -9.58 -28.03
N SER A 34 19.85 -9.30 -27.06
CA SER A 34 18.40 -9.14 -27.27
C SER A 34 18.00 -7.70 -27.67
N SER A 35 18.95 -6.77 -27.70
CA SER A 35 18.69 -5.35 -27.96
C SER A 35 19.15 -4.92 -29.36
N ILE A 36 18.35 -4.07 -30.00
CA ILE A 36 18.78 -3.33 -31.21
C ILE A 36 19.42 -1.98 -30.85
N LEU A 37 19.07 -1.43 -29.69
CA LEU A 37 19.67 -0.25 -29.08
C LEU A 37 19.86 -0.53 -27.58
N ASP A 38 21.09 -0.53 -27.12
CA ASP A 38 21.46 -0.62 -25.71
C ASP A 38 22.12 0.70 -25.29
N VAL A 39 21.65 1.29 -24.19
CA VAL A 39 22.21 2.55 -23.67
C VAL A 39 22.57 2.34 -22.21
N SER A 40 23.88 2.31 -21.93
CA SER A 40 24.41 2.13 -20.57
C SER A 40 25.14 3.38 -20.11
N SER A 41 24.65 3.99 -19.04
CA SER A 41 25.33 5.09 -18.36
C SER A 41 24.89 5.18 -16.91
N THR A 42 25.83 5.52 -16.02
CA THR A 42 25.55 5.84 -14.62
C THR A 42 25.33 7.34 -14.38
N SER A 43 25.53 8.18 -15.40
CA SER A 43 25.51 9.65 -15.26
C SER A 43 24.79 10.40 -16.38
N LYS A 44 24.38 9.71 -17.46
CA LYS A 44 23.66 10.30 -18.59
C LYS A 44 22.38 9.52 -18.88
N GLY A 45 21.45 10.17 -19.58
CA GLY A 45 20.19 9.56 -20.03
C GLY A 45 19.92 9.85 -21.50
N ILE A 46 18.71 9.53 -21.94
CA ILE A 46 18.24 9.77 -23.32
C ILE A 46 17.36 11.01 -23.32
N LEU A 47 17.64 11.95 -24.22
CA LEU A 47 16.72 13.04 -24.55
C LEU A 47 15.95 12.68 -25.82
N PRO A 48 14.66 12.30 -25.74
CA PRO A 48 13.84 12.18 -26.95
C PRO A 48 13.59 13.57 -27.56
N PRO A 49 13.03 13.66 -28.78
CA PRO A 49 12.62 14.92 -29.37
C PRO A 49 11.79 15.76 -28.40
N ARG A 50 12.22 17.00 -28.17
CA ARG A 50 11.55 17.95 -27.27
C ARG A 50 10.82 18.99 -28.10
N MET A 51 9.55 19.22 -27.80
CA MET A 51 8.69 20.06 -28.63
C MET A 51 7.55 20.70 -27.81
N LEU A 52 6.88 21.70 -28.39
CA LEU A 52 5.65 22.26 -27.86
C LEU A 52 4.46 21.34 -28.17
N GLU A 53 3.35 21.49 -27.44
CA GLU A 53 2.13 20.72 -27.67
C GLU A 53 1.64 20.84 -29.12
N ILE A 54 1.64 22.06 -29.67
CA ILE A 54 1.18 22.31 -31.04
C ILE A 54 2.05 21.58 -32.07
N GLU A 55 3.35 21.40 -31.78
CA GLU A 55 4.28 20.66 -32.63
C GLU A 55 4.05 19.15 -32.49
N ARG A 56 3.78 18.65 -31.27
CA ARG A 56 3.45 17.24 -31.03
C ARG A 56 2.19 16.80 -31.75
N ILE A 57 1.12 17.57 -31.67
CA ILE A 57 -0.15 17.24 -32.34
C ILE A 57 -0.09 17.43 -33.86
N ALA A 58 0.90 18.18 -34.37
CA ALA A 58 1.13 18.38 -35.80
C ALA A 58 1.95 17.25 -36.45
N ILE A 59 2.44 16.28 -35.67
CA ILE A 59 3.10 15.08 -36.22
C ILE A 59 2.05 14.30 -37.03
N THR A 60 2.29 14.17 -38.33
CA THR A 60 1.45 13.40 -39.25
C THR A 60 1.80 11.92 -39.15
N ASP A 61 0.79 11.06 -39.12
CA ASP A 61 0.90 9.59 -39.02
C ASP A 61 1.91 9.10 -37.95
N PRO A 62 1.80 9.53 -36.66
CA PRO A 62 2.73 9.10 -35.63
C PRO A 62 2.68 7.58 -35.42
N ALA A 63 3.84 6.96 -35.30
CA ALA A 63 3.94 5.53 -35.03
C ALA A 63 3.48 5.20 -33.60
N VAL A 64 2.84 4.05 -33.41
CA VAL A 64 2.56 3.50 -32.07
C VAL A 64 3.86 3.37 -31.28
N GLY A 65 3.88 3.88 -30.05
CA GLY A 65 5.04 3.90 -29.18
C GLY A 65 6.01 5.07 -29.43
N LEU A 66 5.72 5.98 -30.36
CA LEU A 66 6.55 7.17 -30.58
C LEU A 66 6.63 8.01 -29.30
N LEU A 67 7.83 8.17 -28.75
CA LEU A 67 8.09 8.89 -27.51
C LEU A 67 8.64 10.30 -27.78
N VAL A 68 8.03 11.30 -27.14
CA VAL A 68 8.48 12.70 -27.19
C VAL A 68 8.43 13.32 -25.80
N TYR A 69 9.10 14.45 -25.62
CA TYR A 69 8.97 15.29 -24.42
C TYR A 69 8.30 16.62 -24.78
N GLN A 70 7.13 16.87 -24.19
CA GLN A 70 6.43 18.14 -24.34
C GLN A 70 6.99 19.18 -23.36
N MET A 71 7.27 20.39 -23.83
CA MET A 71 7.89 21.45 -23.01
C MET A 71 6.90 22.46 -22.42
N ASN A 72 5.66 22.54 -22.93
CA ASN A 72 4.62 23.47 -22.48
C ASN A 72 3.28 22.75 -22.27
N ASN A 73 2.25 23.49 -21.86
CA ASN A 73 0.86 23.02 -21.68
C ASN A 73 0.72 21.60 -21.10
N THR A 74 1.19 21.42 -19.87
CA THR A 74 1.49 20.12 -19.21
C THR A 74 2.78 19.46 -19.75
N PRO A 75 3.96 19.96 -19.33
CA PRO A 75 5.24 19.38 -19.71
C PRO A 75 5.41 17.94 -19.23
N GLY A 76 6.06 17.10 -20.02
CA GLY A 76 6.32 15.71 -19.64
C GLY A 76 6.61 14.79 -20.82
N TYR A 77 6.83 13.51 -20.53
CA TYR A 77 6.96 12.48 -21.55
C TYR A 77 5.59 12.07 -22.07
N TYR A 78 5.43 12.01 -23.38
CA TYR A 78 4.23 11.52 -24.05
C TYR A 78 4.60 10.42 -25.03
N TYR A 79 3.77 9.38 -25.11
CA TYR A 79 3.84 8.39 -26.17
C TYR A 79 2.55 8.35 -26.97
N TYR A 80 2.64 7.99 -28.25
CA TYR A 80 1.46 7.76 -29.07
C TYR A 80 0.97 6.32 -28.93
N ASP A 81 -0.29 6.11 -28.54
CA ASP A 81 -0.87 4.76 -28.34
C ASP A 81 -1.45 4.14 -29.63
N GLY A 82 -1.36 4.86 -30.76
CA GLY A 82 -2.01 4.51 -32.03
C GLY A 82 -3.27 5.30 -32.32
N THR A 83 -3.80 6.03 -31.34
CA THR A 83 -4.98 6.90 -31.48
C THR A 83 -4.74 8.27 -30.86
N ASN A 84 -4.24 8.29 -29.62
CA ASN A 84 -4.03 9.48 -28.80
C ASN A 84 -2.58 9.57 -28.33
N TRP A 85 -2.20 10.79 -27.96
CA TRP A 85 -0.98 11.02 -27.19
C TRP A 85 -1.29 10.93 -25.70
N LEU A 86 -0.63 9.99 -25.01
CA LEU A 86 -0.78 9.76 -23.59
C LEU A 86 0.46 10.21 -22.84
N MET A 87 0.27 10.95 -21.75
CA MET A 87 1.36 11.33 -20.86
C MET A 87 1.80 10.11 -20.04
N ILE A 88 3.11 9.87 -19.96
CA ILE A 88 3.68 8.95 -18.97
C ILE A 88 3.77 9.73 -17.65
N SER A 89 2.70 9.67 -16.87
CA SER A 89 2.66 10.22 -15.51
C SER A 89 2.90 9.12 -14.49
N SER A 90 3.61 9.43 -13.40
CA SER A 90 3.53 8.63 -12.19
C SER A 90 2.18 8.92 -11.55
N SER A 91 1.25 7.98 -11.62
CA SER A 91 0.03 8.10 -10.82
C SER A 91 0.41 7.89 -9.35
N THR A 92 0.71 8.97 -8.62
CA THR A 92 0.54 8.96 -7.17
C THR A 92 -0.95 9.09 -6.87
N ASN A 93 -1.76 8.14 -7.34
CA ASN A 93 -3.14 7.99 -6.88
C ASN A 93 -3.13 7.30 -5.51
N SER A 94 -2.33 7.81 -4.57
CA SER A 94 -2.68 7.65 -3.16
C SER A 94 -3.73 8.72 -2.90
N SER A 95 -5.00 8.30 -2.88
CA SER A 95 -6.08 9.12 -2.37
C SER A 95 -5.65 9.65 -1.00
N VAL A 96 -5.40 10.96 -0.91
CA VAL A 96 -5.11 11.59 0.38
C VAL A 96 -6.41 11.62 1.17
N HIS A 97 -6.43 10.94 2.30
CA HIS A 97 -7.57 10.88 3.19
C HIS A 97 -7.45 11.89 4.34
N TYR A 98 -8.58 12.31 4.89
CA TYR A 98 -8.64 13.27 5.99
C TYR A 98 -9.61 12.83 7.09
N ILE A 99 -9.36 13.29 8.33
CA ILE A 99 -10.22 12.99 9.48
C ILE A 99 -11.64 13.50 9.24
N GLY A 100 -12.64 12.64 9.44
CA GLY A 100 -14.05 12.93 9.17
C GLY A 100 -14.55 12.42 7.83
N GLU A 101 -13.67 12.00 6.94
CA GLU A 101 -14.06 11.41 5.67
C GLU A 101 -14.79 10.07 5.88
N VAL A 102 -15.89 9.87 5.16
CA VAL A 102 -16.55 8.56 5.06
C VAL A 102 -15.83 7.78 3.98
N PHE A 103 -15.01 6.82 4.39
CA PHE A 103 -14.17 6.02 3.50
C PHE A 103 -14.00 4.60 4.06
N GLY A 104 -13.80 3.63 3.17
CA GLY A 104 -13.48 2.25 3.53
C GLY A 104 -14.49 1.57 4.46
N GLY A 105 -15.79 1.91 4.34
CA GLY A 105 -16.88 1.35 5.15
C GLY A 105 -17.08 2.02 6.52
N GLY A 106 -16.37 3.10 6.81
CA GLY A 106 -16.47 3.80 8.10
C GLY A 106 -16.07 5.26 8.03
N ILE A 107 -15.63 5.82 9.17
CA ILE A 107 -15.17 7.20 9.29
C ILE A 107 -13.67 7.20 9.60
N VAL A 108 -12.89 7.91 8.80
CA VAL A 108 -11.45 8.15 9.05
C VAL A 108 -11.31 8.98 10.32
N PHE A 109 -10.60 8.46 11.33
CA PHE A 109 -10.42 9.13 12.62
C PHE A 109 -8.95 9.40 12.97
N TYR A 110 -8.02 8.81 12.22
CA TYR A 110 -6.59 9.06 12.37
C TYR A 110 -5.92 8.98 11.01
N VAL A 111 -5.01 9.90 10.72
CA VAL A 111 -4.22 9.94 9.49
C VAL A 111 -2.77 10.25 9.80
N TYR A 112 -1.86 9.69 9.01
CA TYR A 112 -0.43 9.99 9.04
C TYR A 112 0.13 9.93 7.62
N ASP A 113 1.42 10.23 7.47
CA ASP A 113 2.10 10.19 6.16
C ASP A 113 1.38 11.02 5.09
N GLY A 114 1.00 12.26 5.45
CA GLY A 114 0.29 13.16 4.54
C GLY A 114 -1.12 12.70 4.15
N GLY A 115 -1.73 11.78 4.92
CA GLY A 115 -3.07 11.25 4.64
C GLY A 115 -3.08 10.02 3.73
N HIS A 116 -1.91 9.45 3.43
CA HIS A 116 -1.81 8.22 2.63
C HIS A 116 -2.09 6.97 3.47
N HIS A 117 -1.99 7.10 4.79
CA HIS A 117 -2.28 6.02 5.71
C HIS A 117 -3.13 6.53 6.86
N GLY A 118 -3.92 5.63 7.46
CA GLY A 118 -4.76 6.01 8.58
C GLY A 118 -5.57 4.88 9.16
N LEU A 119 -6.46 5.26 10.08
CA LEU A 119 -7.41 4.36 10.73
C LEU A 119 -8.84 4.83 10.49
N ILE A 120 -9.70 3.86 10.24
CA ILE A 120 -11.13 4.02 9.98
C ILE A 120 -11.87 3.31 11.10
N ALA A 121 -12.88 3.96 11.67
CA ALA A 121 -13.77 3.38 12.66
C ALA A 121 -15.11 3.01 12.05
N ALA A 122 -15.70 1.91 12.52
CA ALA A 122 -17.03 1.50 12.13
C ALA A 122 -18.07 2.57 12.50
N LEU A 123 -19.13 2.67 11.70
CA LEU A 123 -20.18 3.68 11.87
C LEU A 123 -20.96 3.52 13.18
N VAL A 124 -20.98 2.31 13.76
CA VAL A 124 -21.66 1.98 15.01
C VAL A 124 -20.78 1.10 15.91
N ASP A 125 -21.07 1.09 17.20
CA ASP A 125 -20.48 0.12 18.14
C ASP A 125 -20.96 -1.29 17.76
N GLN A 126 -20.05 -2.26 17.70
CA GLN A 126 -20.38 -3.65 17.40
C GLN A 126 -21.06 -4.33 18.61
N SER A 127 -20.80 -3.82 19.81
CA SER A 127 -21.55 -4.16 21.01
C SER A 127 -21.46 -3.03 22.02
N SER A 128 -22.53 -2.79 22.79
CA SER A 128 -22.57 -1.89 23.94
C SER A 128 -22.10 -2.56 25.24
N GLY A 129 -21.85 -3.87 25.23
CA GLY A 129 -21.47 -4.65 26.40
C GLY A 129 -21.16 -6.09 26.02
N ILE A 130 -19.89 -6.45 25.99
CA ILE A 130 -19.41 -7.79 25.68
C ILE A 130 -18.20 -8.13 26.55
N GLN A 131 -18.03 -9.41 26.87
CA GLN A 131 -16.83 -9.94 27.50
C GLN A 131 -15.63 -9.89 26.54
N TRP A 132 -14.43 -9.76 27.10
CA TRP A 132 -13.18 -9.65 26.35
C TRP A 132 -12.74 -10.97 25.73
N ASP A 133 -12.90 -12.07 26.47
CA ASP A 133 -12.53 -13.45 26.09
C ASP A 133 -13.75 -14.36 25.92
N ASN A 134 -13.53 -15.62 25.56
CA ASN A 134 -14.58 -16.62 25.42
C ASN A 134 -14.85 -17.37 26.74
N ALA A 135 -14.71 -16.68 27.89
CA ALA A 135 -14.81 -17.23 29.24
C ALA A 135 -13.85 -18.41 29.50
N THR A 136 -12.69 -18.40 28.85
CA THR A 136 -11.63 -19.40 29.02
C THR A 136 -10.65 -19.01 30.12
N PHE A 137 -10.53 -17.71 30.42
CA PHE A 137 -9.58 -17.15 31.38
C PHE A 137 -8.12 -17.58 31.09
N SER A 138 -7.74 -17.64 29.81
CA SER A 138 -6.38 -17.98 29.36
C SER A 138 -5.51 -16.75 29.10
N ILE A 139 -4.20 -16.99 28.97
CA ILE A 139 -3.24 -15.98 28.51
C ILE A 139 -3.13 -16.08 26.98
N THR A 140 -3.63 -15.06 26.29
CA THR A 140 -3.65 -14.94 24.81
C THR A 140 -2.33 -14.40 24.24
N ASN A 141 -1.50 -13.75 25.07
CA ASN A 141 -0.32 -12.99 24.67
C ASN A 141 -0.64 -11.78 23.77
N ALA A 142 -1.85 -11.24 23.85
CA ALA A 142 -2.28 -10.04 23.14
C ALA A 142 -1.77 -8.75 23.83
N VAL A 143 -0.44 -8.61 23.92
CA VAL A 143 0.22 -7.59 24.76
C VAL A 143 0.77 -6.38 23.99
N ARG A 144 0.48 -6.26 22.69
CA ARG A 144 1.02 -5.14 21.87
C ARG A 144 0.13 -3.91 22.00
N TRP A 145 0.69 -2.77 22.41
CA TRP A 145 -0.08 -1.59 22.80
C TRP A 145 -0.19 -0.49 21.72
N GLY A 146 0.73 -0.46 20.75
CA GLY A 146 0.90 0.67 19.81
C GLY A 146 -0.10 0.75 18.66
N ILE A 147 0.02 1.79 17.83
CA ILE A 147 -0.75 1.93 16.58
C ILE A 147 -0.50 0.73 15.65
N ASN A 148 -1.54 0.27 14.94
CA ASN A 148 -1.55 -0.92 14.08
C ASN A 148 -1.32 -2.25 14.83
N SER A 149 -1.28 -2.23 16.16
CA SER A 149 -1.12 -3.46 16.96
C SER A 149 -2.43 -4.19 17.21
N GLY A 150 -3.57 -3.52 17.10
CA GLY A 150 -4.89 -4.08 17.40
C GLY A 150 -5.20 -5.29 16.53
N LYS A 151 -4.84 -5.24 15.25
CA LYS A 151 -4.99 -6.35 14.30
C LYS A 151 -4.27 -7.62 14.79
N TYR A 152 -2.98 -7.51 15.11
CA TYR A 152 -2.19 -8.65 15.59
C TYR A 152 -2.68 -9.19 16.93
N ASN A 153 -3.13 -8.33 17.82
CA ASN A 153 -3.71 -8.77 19.09
C ASN A 153 -5.04 -9.50 18.87
N THR A 154 -5.91 -8.94 18.03
CA THR A 154 -7.20 -9.53 17.67
C THR A 154 -7.02 -10.94 17.11
N GLU A 155 -6.07 -11.13 16.18
CA GLU A 155 -5.72 -12.45 15.64
C GLU A 155 -5.23 -13.43 16.72
N ARG A 156 -4.40 -12.97 17.67
CA ARG A 156 -3.93 -13.80 18.79
C ARG A 156 -5.05 -14.22 19.73
N ILE A 157 -5.93 -13.29 20.08
CA ILE A 157 -7.10 -13.57 20.93
C ILE A 157 -7.96 -14.62 20.22
N ILE A 158 -8.31 -14.41 18.94
CA ILE A 158 -9.15 -15.35 18.19
C ILE A 158 -8.50 -16.73 18.06
N SER A 159 -7.19 -16.78 17.79
CA SER A 159 -6.46 -18.04 17.71
C SER A 159 -6.39 -18.79 19.04
N ASN A 160 -6.45 -18.08 20.17
CA ASN A 160 -6.40 -18.69 21.50
C ASN A 160 -7.78 -19.12 22.00
N GLU A 161 -8.79 -18.27 21.80
CA GLU A 161 -10.16 -18.42 22.31
C GLU A 161 -11.05 -19.30 21.42
N GLY A 162 -10.68 -19.43 20.14
CA GLY A 162 -11.46 -20.16 19.15
C GLY A 162 -12.78 -19.47 18.77
N VAL A 163 -13.71 -20.25 18.24
CA VAL A 163 -15.03 -19.75 17.82
C VAL A 163 -15.85 -19.38 19.05
N GLY A 164 -16.39 -18.17 19.06
CA GLY A 164 -17.20 -17.67 20.17
C GLY A 164 -17.71 -16.24 19.92
N ASN A 165 -18.33 -15.66 20.94
CA ASN A 165 -18.86 -14.31 20.90
C ASN A 165 -18.22 -13.47 22.02
N TYR A 166 -17.19 -12.72 21.66
CA TYR A 166 -16.35 -11.93 22.56
C TYR A 166 -15.76 -10.72 21.82
N ALA A 167 -15.17 -9.77 22.54
CA ALA A 167 -14.74 -8.46 22.01
C ALA A 167 -13.97 -8.55 20.68
N ALA A 168 -12.94 -9.40 20.61
CA ALA A 168 -12.13 -9.55 19.40
C ALA A 168 -12.90 -10.20 18.23
N SER A 169 -13.71 -11.25 18.50
CA SER A 169 -14.45 -11.95 17.45
C SER A 169 -15.56 -11.11 16.84
N VAL A 170 -16.27 -10.28 17.63
CA VAL A 170 -17.31 -9.40 17.07
C VAL A 170 -16.74 -8.27 16.21
N CYS A 171 -15.55 -7.76 16.55
CA CYS A 171 -14.87 -6.77 15.72
C CYS A 171 -14.32 -7.41 14.43
N ALA A 172 -13.70 -8.59 14.52
CA ALA A 172 -13.15 -9.28 13.35
C ALA A 172 -14.22 -9.80 12.37
N ASN A 173 -15.39 -10.19 12.89
CA ASN A 173 -16.50 -10.65 12.07
C ASN A 173 -17.47 -9.52 11.66
N PHE A 174 -17.10 -8.26 11.91
CA PHE A 174 -17.97 -7.13 11.57
C PHE A 174 -18.15 -7.04 10.05
N ILE A 175 -19.41 -7.02 9.62
CA ILE A 175 -19.82 -6.81 8.23
C ILE A 175 -20.27 -5.35 8.10
N ASP A 176 -19.54 -4.58 7.30
CA ASP A 176 -19.65 -3.14 7.13
C ASP A 176 -20.89 -2.64 6.37
N GLY A 177 -22.04 -3.32 6.48
CA GLY A 177 -23.24 -2.91 5.74
C GLY A 177 -23.14 -3.12 4.22
N GLY A 178 -22.15 -3.88 3.73
CA GLY A 178 -22.06 -4.34 2.34
C GLY A 178 -20.97 -3.68 1.49
N PHE A 179 -20.06 -2.92 2.09
CA PHE A 179 -18.87 -2.41 1.38
C PHE A 179 -17.80 -3.49 1.16
N GLY A 180 -17.87 -4.60 1.92
CA GLY A 180 -17.09 -5.81 1.65
C GLY A 180 -15.70 -5.83 2.28
N PHE A 181 -15.41 -4.94 3.23
CA PHE A 181 -14.17 -4.96 3.98
C PHE A 181 -14.26 -5.98 5.13
N GLY A 182 -13.29 -6.90 5.19
CA GLY A 182 -13.23 -8.00 6.17
C GLY A 182 -11.98 -7.96 7.06
N ASP A 183 -11.25 -6.85 7.06
CA ASP A 183 -10.01 -6.62 7.80
C ASP A 183 -10.23 -5.76 9.07
N TRP A 184 -11.46 -5.77 9.60
CA TRP A 184 -11.81 -5.11 10.86
C TRP A 184 -11.20 -5.83 12.05
N TYR A 185 -10.89 -5.07 13.11
CA TYR A 185 -10.27 -5.62 14.32
C TYR A 185 -10.60 -4.82 15.58
N LEU A 186 -10.38 -5.45 16.74
CA LEU A 186 -10.51 -4.79 18.04
C LEU A 186 -9.30 -3.84 18.24
N PRO A 187 -9.51 -2.54 18.50
CA PRO A 187 -8.42 -1.57 18.55
C PRO A 187 -7.43 -1.86 19.68
N SER A 188 -6.15 -1.59 19.45
CA SER A 188 -5.16 -1.51 20.52
C SER A 188 -5.44 -0.35 21.45
N PHE A 189 -4.74 -0.33 22.57
CA PHE A 189 -4.83 0.77 23.53
C PHE A 189 -4.50 2.13 22.90
N SER A 190 -3.40 2.25 22.13
CA SER A 190 -3.07 3.50 21.44
C SER A 190 -4.08 3.87 20.35
N GLU A 191 -4.69 2.90 19.69
CA GLU A 191 -5.72 3.17 18.67
C GLU A 191 -7.02 3.68 19.31
N LEU A 192 -7.43 3.14 20.47
CA LEU A 192 -8.53 3.71 21.26
C LEU A 192 -8.25 5.14 21.71
N GLN A 193 -7.01 5.47 22.09
CA GLN A 193 -6.65 6.84 22.44
C GLN A 193 -6.82 7.79 21.25
N LYS A 194 -6.50 7.36 20.02
CA LYS A 194 -6.77 8.16 18.82
C LYS A 194 -8.26 8.28 18.53
N LEU A 195 -9.01 7.18 18.69
CA LEU A 195 -10.46 7.16 18.52
C LEU A 195 -11.15 8.08 19.51
N TYR A 196 -10.71 8.10 20.77
CA TYR A 196 -11.21 9.00 21.80
C TYR A 196 -11.15 10.47 21.39
N LEU A 197 -10.04 10.90 20.77
CA LEU A 197 -9.88 12.29 20.31
C LEU A 197 -10.93 12.68 19.26
N GLN A 198 -11.48 11.70 18.54
CA GLN A 198 -12.52 11.88 17.52
C GLN A 198 -13.87 11.28 17.93
N LYS A 199 -14.09 10.98 19.22
CA LYS A 199 -15.29 10.25 19.69
C LYS A 199 -16.61 10.89 19.24
N THR A 200 -16.67 12.23 19.25
CA THR A 200 -17.86 12.97 18.83
C THR A 200 -18.08 12.88 17.33
N LEU A 201 -16.99 12.95 16.55
CA LEU A 201 -17.02 12.88 15.09
C LEU A 201 -17.40 11.48 14.59
N VAL A 202 -16.90 10.43 15.26
CA VAL A 202 -17.21 9.02 14.93
C VAL A 202 -18.57 8.57 15.50
N GLY A 203 -19.09 9.26 16.52
CA GLY A 203 -20.34 8.88 17.19
C GLY A 203 -20.15 7.73 18.19
N CYS A 204 -19.05 7.74 18.94
CA CYS A 204 -18.84 6.83 20.07
C CYS A 204 -19.67 7.30 21.28
N SER A 205 -20.61 6.47 21.74
CA SER A 205 -21.57 6.84 22.79
C SER A 205 -21.40 6.08 24.12
N ALA A 206 -20.70 4.95 24.14
CA ALA A 206 -20.44 4.22 25.38
C ALA A 206 -19.34 4.88 26.23
N SER A 207 -19.36 4.61 27.54
CA SER A 207 -18.37 5.13 28.49
C SER A 207 -17.06 4.35 28.48
N LEU A 208 -17.11 3.01 28.44
CA LEU A 208 -15.94 2.14 28.55
C LEU A 208 -15.81 1.27 27.32
N TYR A 209 -14.63 1.30 26.70
CA TYR A 209 -14.31 0.47 25.53
C TYR A 209 -13.20 -0.51 25.84
N TRP A 210 -13.38 -1.77 25.44
CA TRP A 210 -12.30 -2.74 25.44
C TRP A 210 -11.22 -2.36 24.44
N SER A 211 -9.97 -2.40 24.89
CA SER A 211 -8.82 -2.49 23.99
C SER A 211 -8.47 -3.96 23.75
N SER A 212 -7.70 -4.24 22.71
CA SER A 212 -7.15 -5.56 22.45
C SER A 212 -5.95 -5.92 23.34
N LEU A 213 -5.66 -5.14 24.38
CA LEU A 213 -4.50 -5.33 25.25
C LEU A 213 -4.85 -6.21 26.45
N GLU A 214 -4.26 -7.39 26.50
CA GLU A 214 -4.32 -8.30 27.64
C GLU A 214 -3.44 -7.79 28.79
N ASP A 215 -3.92 -7.93 30.02
CA ASP A 215 -3.13 -7.68 31.24
C ASP A 215 -2.62 -9.00 31.84
N ASP A 216 -3.55 -9.93 32.10
CA ASP A 216 -3.27 -11.26 32.61
C ASP A 216 -4.35 -12.27 32.17
N ALA A 217 -4.35 -13.47 32.75
CA ALA A 217 -5.30 -14.52 32.45
C ALA A 217 -6.77 -14.12 32.68
N ASN A 218 -7.03 -13.23 33.65
CA ASN A 218 -8.35 -12.80 34.10
C ASN A 218 -8.71 -11.38 33.68
N ASN A 219 -7.72 -10.52 33.40
CA ASN A 219 -7.93 -9.09 33.19
C ASN A 219 -7.47 -8.63 31.79
N ALA A 220 -8.17 -7.63 31.27
CA ALA A 220 -7.80 -6.93 30.04
C ALA A 220 -7.97 -5.42 30.21
N TRP A 221 -7.34 -4.65 29.34
CA TRP A 221 -7.32 -3.21 29.42
C TRP A 221 -8.52 -2.56 28.71
N TYR A 222 -9.12 -1.58 29.37
CA TYR A 222 -10.14 -0.71 28.79
C TYR A 222 -9.67 0.76 28.73
N PHE A 223 -10.34 1.56 27.91
CA PHE A 223 -10.21 3.02 27.89
C PHE A 223 -11.56 3.67 28.16
N ASN A 224 -11.60 4.65 29.07
CA ASN A 224 -12.80 5.38 29.47
C ASN A 224 -12.95 6.65 28.62
N PHE A 225 -14.01 6.68 27.83
CA PHE A 225 -14.34 7.76 26.90
C PHE A 225 -15.05 8.94 27.59
N ASP A 226 -15.45 8.84 28.85
CA ASP A 226 -16.01 9.98 29.59
C ASP A 226 -14.92 10.88 30.16
N ASN A 227 -13.83 10.29 30.66
CA ASN A 227 -12.82 11.01 31.45
C ASN A 227 -11.35 10.69 31.11
N GLN A 228 -11.08 9.96 30.02
CA GLN A 228 -9.71 9.60 29.57
C GLN A 228 -8.92 8.70 30.53
N THR A 229 -9.58 8.09 31.51
CA THR A 229 -8.92 7.12 32.38
C THR A 229 -8.83 5.75 31.72
N SER A 230 -7.95 4.90 32.24
CA SER A 230 -7.77 3.53 31.76
C SER A 230 -7.41 2.63 32.91
N GLY A 231 -7.65 1.33 32.74
CA GLY A 231 -7.23 0.32 33.69
C GLY A 231 -7.46 -1.07 33.13
N ALA A 232 -7.01 -2.07 33.89
CA ALA A 232 -7.36 -3.45 33.66
C ALA A 232 -8.61 -3.81 34.48
N THR A 233 -9.51 -4.58 33.90
CA THR A 233 -10.67 -5.15 34.62
C THR A 233 -10.96 -6.57 34.13
N ASN A 234 -11.81 -7.28 34.86
CA ASN A 234 -12.08 -8.69 34.58
C ASN A 234 -12.61 -8.86 33.16
N LYS A 235 -12.06 -9.82 32.41
CA LYS A 235 -12.43 -10.15 31.03
C LYS A 235 -13.92 -10.48 30.88
N SER A 236 -14.60 -10.94 31.93
CA SER A 236 -16.04 -11.18 31.93
C SER A 236 -16.89 -9.89 32.00
N SER A 237 -16.29 -8.71 32.18
CA SER A 237 -17.03 -7.45 32.31
C SER A 237 -17.66 -7.04 30.97
N PRO A 238 -18.92 -6.60 30.94
CA PRO A 238 -19.58 -6.22 29.71
C PRO A 238 -19.22 -4.77 29.33
N LEU A 239 -18.19 -4.58 28.49
CA LEU A 239 -17.80 -3.26 27.98
C LEU A 239 -18.07 -3.14 26.47
N ALA A 240 -18.11 -1.92 25.95
CA ALA A 240 -18.37 -1.67 24.54
C ALA A 240 -17.15 -1.96 23.66
N VAL A 241 -17.40 -2.14 22.36
CA VAL A 241 -16.35 -2.30 21.34
C VAL A 241 -16.72 -1.55 20.07
N ARG A 242 -15.72 -0.87 19.51
CA ARG A 242 -15.78 -0.19 18.21
C ARG A 242 -14.70 -0.78 17.32
N ALA A 243 -15.11 -1.52 16.30
CA ALA A 243 -14.21 -2.10 15.32
C ALA A 243 -13.53 -0.98 14.52
N ILE A 244 -12.25 -1.17 14.23
CA ILE A 244 -11.48 -0.28 13.36
C ILE A 244 -10.75 -1.10 12.29
N ARG A 245 -10.25 -0.41 11.28
CA ARG A 245 -9.34 -0.96 10.27
C ARG A 245 -8.31 0.09 9.84
N SER A 246 -7.25 -0.35 9.19
CA SER A 246 -6.21 0.52 8.63
C SER A 246 -6.34 0.61 7.11
N PHE A 247 -5.90 1.72 6.53
CA PHE A 247 -5.65 1.88 5.10
C PHE A 247 -4.24 2.43 4.88
#